data_AF-Q83VB7-F1
#
_entry.id   AF-Q83VB7-F1
#
_cell.length_a   1.000
_cell.length_b   1.000
_cell.length_c   1.000
_cell.angle_alpha   90.00
_cell.angle_beta   90.00
_cell.angle_gamma   90.00
#
_symmetry.space_group_name_H-M   'P 1'
#
loop_
_entity.id
_entity.type
_entity.pdbx_description
1 polymer ?
#
loop_
_entity_poly.entity_id
_entity_poly.type
_entity_poly.pdbx_seq_one_letter_code
_entity_poly.pdbx_strand_id
1 'polypeptide(L)' 'MAGIEVDDTTADELRALADAAGLPLDAYLAQVAEEKRRERALAEGAEIFRRVTGAPETVAAFDAEYGGPAQAQTAPRAA' A
#
# COMPACT_ATOMS: atom_id res chain seq x y z
N MET A 1 14.10 15.57 -22.71
CA MET A 1 14.55 14.51 -21.77
C MET A 1 15.11 15.22 -20.56
N ALA A 2 14.44 15.18 -19.42
CA ALA A 2 15.02 15.67 -18.18
C ALA A 2 15.99 14.60 -17.67
N GLY A 3 17.25 14.97 -17.44
CA GLY A 3 18.24 14.08 -16.82
C GLY A 3 18.11 14.14 -15.30
N ILE A 4 18.43 13.04 -14.63
CA ILE A 4 18.56 12.97 -13.18
C ILE A 4 20.05 12.77 -12.91
N GLU A 5 20.62 13.64 -12.07
CA GLU A 5 21.99 13.48 -11.59
C GLU A 5 21.97 12.59 -10.35
N VAL A 6 22.77 11.53 -10.39
CA VAL A 6 23.02 10.60 -9.29
C VAL A 6 24.52 10.37 -9.21
N ASP A 7 25.03 10.04 -8.02
CA ASP A 7 26.42 9.66 -7.87
C ASP A 7 26.70 8.31 -8.56
N ASP A 8 27.97 8.06 -8.86
CA ASP A 8 28.40 6.85 -9.60
C ASP A 8 28.02 5.56 -8.85
N THR A 9 28.04 5.57 -7.52
CA THR A 9 27.68 4.38 -6.73
C THR A 9 26.20 4.06 -6.90
N THR A 10 25.34 5.06 -6.74
CA THR A 10 23.90 4.92 -7.00
C THR A 10 23.61 4.50 -8.44
N ALA A 11 24.34 5.06 -9.41
CA ALA A 11 24.16 4.70 -10.82
C ALA A 11 24.49 3.22 -11.07
N ASP A 12 25.57 2.71 -10.48
CA ASP A 12 25.97 1.32 -10.62
C ASP A 12 25.03 0.35 -9.90
N GLU A 13 24.54 0.72 -8.72
CA GLU A 13 23.51 -0.06 -8.01
C GLU A 13 22.21 -0.16 -8.83
N LEU A 14 21.75 0.95 -9.41
CA LEU A 14 20.55 0.95 -10.25
C LEU A 14 20.73 0.12 -11.52
N ARG A 15 21.92 0.15 -12.14
CA ARG A 15 22.23 -0.72 -13.29
C ARG A 15 22.21 -2.20 -12.89
N ALA A 16 22.86 -2.55 -11.78
CA ALA A 16 22.88 -3.93 -11.29
C ALA A 16 21.47 -4.45 -10.98
N LEU A 17 20.60 -3.61 -10.42
CA LEU A 17 19.19 -3.95 -10.17
C LEU A 17 18.41 -4.13 -11.48
N ALA A 18 18.62 -3.26 -12.47
CA ALA A 18 18.00 -3.39 -13.79
C ALA A 18 18.46 -4.68 -14.51
N ASP A 19 19.75 -4.98 -14.45
CA ASP A 19 20.34 -6.20 -15.01
C ASP A 19 19.77 -7.45 -14.33
N ALA A 20 19.65 -7.45 -12.99
CA ALA A 20 19.03 -8.54 -12.24
C ALA A 20 17.54 -8.73 -12.59
N ALA A 21 16.84 -7.64 -12.94
CA ALA A 21 15.46 -7.68 -13.42
C ALA A 21 15.35 -8.04 -14.92
N GLY A 22 16.48 -8.14 -15.65
CA GLY A 22 16.50 -8.37 -17.10
C GLY A 22 15.91 -7.21 -17.92
N LEU A 23 15.98 -5.99 -17.40
CA LEU A 23 15.38 -4.80 -17.99
C LEU A 23 16.46 -3.76 -18.34
N PRO A 24 16.28 -2.96 -19.40
CA PRO A 24 17.08 -1.77 -19.59
C PRO A 24 16.79 -0.78 -18.45
N LEU A 25 17.81 0.00 -18.06
CA LEU A 25 17.75 0.89 -16.90
C LEU A 25 16.56 1.85 -16.92
N ASP A 26 16.22 2.42 -18.08
CA ASP A 26 15.08 3.32 -18.23
C ASP A 26 13.73 2.62 -17.98
N ALA A 27 13.54 1.41 -18.51
CA ALA A 27 12.35 0.60 -18.25
C ALA A 27 12.26 0.16 -16.79
N TYR A 28 13.39 -0.22 -16.19
CA TYR A 28 13.47 -0.54 -14.77
C TYR A 28 13.05 0.66 -13.91
N LEU A 29 13.62 1.84 -14.17
CA LEU A 29 13.28 3.07 -13.44
C LEU A 29 11.81 3.48 -13.64
N ALA A 30 11.26 3.31 -14.84
CA ALA A 30 9.84 3.56 -15.10
C ALA A 30 8.94 2.61 -14.29
N GLN A 31 9.31 1.33 -14.21
CA GLN A 31 8.60 0.34 -13.39
C GLN A 31 8.67 0.70 -11.90
N VAL A 32 9.87 0.98 -11.37
CA VAL A 32 10.05 1.39 -9.98
C VAL A 32 9.24 2.65 -9.66
N ALA A 33 9.21 3.63 -10.56
CA ALA A 33 8.42 4.85 -10.38
C ALA A 33 6.91 4.57 -10.30
N GLU A 34 6.41 3.61 -11.07
CA GLU A 34 5.01 3.18 -11.01
C GLU A 34 4.72 2.41 -9.71
N GLU A 35 5.60 1.49 -9.31
CA GLU A 35 5.50 0.75 -8.05
C GLU A 35 5.45 1.72 -6.85
N LYS A 36 6.36 2.70 -6.79
CA LYS A 36 6.36 3.70 -5.70
C LYS A 36 5.13 4.60 -5.71
N ARG A 37 4.56 4.92 -6.87
CA ARG A 37 3.28 5.64 -6.95
C ARG A 37 2.13 4.81 -6.37
N ARG A 38 2.10 3.50 -6.66
CA ARG A 38 1.08 2.59 -6.10
C ARG A 38 1.24 2.40 -4.60
N GLU A 39 2.47 2.18 -4.11
CA GLU A 39 2.75 2.09 -2.67
C GLU A 39 2.24 3.32 -1.92
N ARG A 40 2.49 4.52 -2.46
CA ARG A 40 2.00 5.77 -1.87
C ARG A 40 0.48 5.84 -1.86
N ALA A 41 -0.17 5.53 -2.99
CA ALA A 41 -1.63 5.53 -3.09
C ALA A 41 -2.26 4.53 -2.10
N LEU A 42 -1.64 3.36 -1.92
CA LEU A 42 -2.07 2.37 -0.94
C LEU A 42 -1.92 2.87 0.50
N ALA A 43 -0.79 3.51 0.83
CA ALA A 43 -0.57 4.07 2.16
C ALA A 43 -1.59 5.16 2.50
N GLU A 44 -1.84 6.08 1.57
CA GLU A 44 -2.84 7.16 1.70
C GLU A 44 -4.26 6.57 1.85
N GLY A 45 -4.63 5.61 1.00
CA GLY A 45 -5.91 4.93 1.09
C GLY A 45 -6.11 4.17 2.40
N ALA A 46 -5.07 3.49 2.89
CA ALA A 46 -5.11 2.78 4.17
C ALA A 46 -5.25 3.73 5.36
N GLU A 47 -4.62 4.91 5.31
CA GLU A 47 -4.79 5.94 6.33
C GLU A 47 -6.22 6.49 6.35
N ILE A 48 -6.77 6.84 5.18
CA ILE A 48 -8.16 7.28 5.05
C ILE A 48 -9.11 6.21 5.59
N PHE A 49 -8.91 4.95 5.18
CA PHE A 49 -9.72 3.84 5.66
C PHE A 49 -9.67 3.69 7.18
N ARG A 50 -8.47 3.73 7.78
CA ARG A 50 -8.32 3.67 9.25
C ARG A 50 -9.01 4.85 9.94
N ARG A 51 -8.96 6.05 9.37
CA ARG A 51 -9.62 7.23 9.94
C ARG A 51 -11.13 7.10 9.90
N VAL A 52 -11.69 6.64 8.78
CA VAL A 52 -13.14 6.47 8.59
C VAL A 52 -13.69 5.35 9.47
N THR A 53 -13.02 4.20 9.49
CA THR A 53 -13.47 3.04 10.28
C THR A 53 -13.11 3.14 11.77
N GLY A 54 -12.17 4.00 12.13
CA GLY A 54 -11.85 4.32 13.52
C GLY A 54 -12.82 5.30 14.19
N ALA A 55 -13.70 5.95 13.41
CA ALA A 55 -14.69 6.89 13.91
C ALA A 55 -15.95 6.15 14.39
N PRO A 56 -16.23 6.10 15.71
CA PRO A 56 -17.35 5.33 16.26
C PRO A 56 -18.70 5.71 15.68
N GLU A 57 -18.91 7.00 15.37
CA GLU A 57 -20.11 7.51 14.74
C GLU A 57 -20.30 7.00 13.31
N THR A 58 -19.20 6.82 12.57
CA THR A 58 -19.24 6.30 11.20
C THR A 58 -19.56 4.82 11.21
N VAL A 59 -18.94 4.07 12.13
CA VAL A 59 -19.23 2.65 12.32
C VAL A 59 -20.67 2.44 12.79
N ALA A 60 -21.15 3.23 13.74
CA ALA A 60 -22.53 3.14 14.22
C ALA A 60 -23.56 3.46 13.13
N ALA A 61 -23.30 4.46 12.28
CA ALA A 61 -24.17 4.77 11.14
C ALA A 61 -24.19 3.63 10.12
N PHE A 62 -23.02 3.05 9.81
CA PHE A 62 -22.91 1.90 8.92
C PHE A 62 -23.65 0.67 9.48
N ASP A 63 -23.43 0.35 10.75
CA ASP A 63 -24.10 -0.78 11.43
C ASP A 63 -25.62 -0.61 11.48
N ALA A 64 -26.11 0.63 11.63
CA ALA A 64 -27.54 0.93 11.64
C ALA A 64 -28.19 0.72 10.26
N GLU A 65 -27.47 0.99 9.16
CA GLU A 65 -27.99 0.87 7.80
C GLU A 65 -27.84 -0.55 7.23
N TYR A 66 -26.72 -1.22 7.51
CA TYR A 66 -26.36 -2.50 6.88
C TYR A 66 -26.42 -3.70 7.84
N GLY A 67 -26.64 -3.44 9.14
CA GLY A 67 -26.58 -4.45 10.19
C GLY A 67 -25.15 -4.64 10.70
N GLY A 68 -24.96 -4.55 12.02
CA GLY A 68 -23.67 -4.78 12.66
C GLY A 68 -23.24 -6.25 12.62
N PRO A 69 -21.95 -6.54 12.90
CA PRO A 69 -21.44 -7.91 12.93
C PRO A 69 -22.25 -8.74 13.93
N ALA A 70 -22.69 -9.93 13.52
CA ALA A 70 -23.35 -10.86 14.40
C ALA A 70 -22.42 -11.13 15.60
N GLN A 71 -22.87 -10.80 16.81
CA GLN A 71 -22.11 -11.15 18.01
C GLN A 71 -21.88 -12.65 17.99
N ALA A 72 -20.61 -13.07 17.83
CA ALA A 72 -20.25 -14.46 17.91
C ALA A 72 -20.69 -14.96 19.28
N GLN A 73 -21.79 -15.71 19.32
CA GLN A 73 -22.26 -16.37 20.52
C GLN A 73 -21.09 -17.21 21.02
N THR A 74 -20.52 -16.81 22.17
CA THR A 74 -19.44 -17.57 22.79
C THR A 74 -20.01 -18.94 23.06
N ALA A 75 -19.62 -19.94 22.26
CA ALA A 75 -20.02 -21.32 22.50
C ALA A 75 -19.61 -21.67 23.93
N PRO A 76 -20.51 -22.25 24.75
CA PRO A 76 -20.18 -22.59 26.12
C PRO A 76 -19.01 -23.56 26.09
N ARG A 77 -17.90 -23.18 26.73
CA ARG A 77 -16.71 -24.03 26.86
C ARG A 77 -17.13 -25.21 27.72
N ALA A 78 -17.12 -26.41 27.15
CA ALA A 78 -17.39 -27.64 27.89
C ALA A 78 -16.36 -27.81 29.01
N ALA A 79 -16.86 -28.17 30.19
CA ALA A 79 -16.09 -28.40 31.42
C ALA A 79 -15.40 -29.78 31.40
#